data_AF-A0A2E1KCU2-F1
#
_entry.id   AF-A0A2E1KCU2-F1
#
_cell.length_a   1.000
_cell.length_b   1.000
_cell.length_c   1.000
_cell.angle_alpha   90.00
_cell.angle_beta   90.00
_cell.angle_gamma   90.00
#
_symmetry.space_group_name_H-M   'P 1'
#
loop_
_entity.id
_entity.type
_entity.pdbx_description
1 polymer ?
#
loop_
_entity_poly.entity_id
_entity_poly.type
_entity_poly.pdbx_seq_one_letter_code
_entity_poly.pdbx_strand_id
1 'polypeptide(L)'
;MEITALDSYLFRWVHMLAGVAWIGLLYYFNFVQTEYFKVAEPGAKSSAISQLVPRALWWFRFGALFTFLSGLALAAYLGAATNYYIAVGMLLGALMFLNVWLIIWPNQKIVIESNTEVIEGRPALAEAPGAQGKAGLASRTNTLFSLPMLFFMGASGHLGGAGSIPMSAQTDMGVSDLGLAVAIIIVLGLEVNAIKGKMGPMASVVGVIHMGVLLTLGLMLSLQFL
;
A
#
# COMPACT_ATOMS: atom_id res chain seq x y z
N MET A 1 17.23 -29.77 11.85
CA MET A 1 15.86 -29.36 11.49
C MET A 1 15.65 -27.86 11.63
N GLU A 2 16.05 -27.20 12.74
CA GLU A 2 15.87 -25.74 12.86
C GLU A 2 16.73 -24.92 11.89
N ILE A 3 18.04 -25.21 11.79
CA ILE A 3 18.95 -24.48 10.89
C ILE A 3 18.56 -24.65 9.41
N THR A 4 17.97 -25.80 9.04
CA THR A 4 17.51 -26.08 7.67
C THR A 4 16.23 -25.34 7.28
N ALA A 5 15.52 -24.74 8.25
CA ALA A 5 14.34 -23.89 7.99
C ALA A 5 14.64 -22.38 8.15
N LEU A 6 15.87 -22.05 8.56
CA LEU A 6 16.28 -20.70 8.91
C LEU A 6 16.23 -19.75 7.71
N ASP A 7 16.57 -20.23 6.52
CA ASP A 7 16.51 -19.46 5.27
C ASP A 7 15.09 -18.93 5.00
N SER A 8 14.09 -19.80 4.97
CA SER A 8 12.70 -19.42 4.69
C SER A 8 12.12 -18.56 5.82
N TYR A 9 12.55 -18.76 7.06
CA TYR A 9 12.15 -17.94 8.20
C TYR A 9 12.78 -16.55 8.15
N LEU A 10 14.07 -16.44 7.80
CA LEU A 10 14.77 -15.17 7.64
C LEU A 10 14.11 -14.32 6.56
N PHE A 11 13.69 -14.90 5.43
CA PHE A 11 12.94 -14.15 4.42
C PHE A 11 11.61 -13.60 4.94
N ARG A 12 10.87 -14.37 5.74
CA ARG A 12 9.63 -13.89 6.42
C ARG A 12 9.92 -12.79 7.41
N TRP A 13 10.98 -12.92 8.20
CA TRP A 13 11.39 -11.92 9.18
C TRP A 13 11.81 -10.60 8.50
N VAL A 14 12.62 -10.67 7.44
CA VAL A 14 12.99 -9.51 6.62
C VAL A 14 11.76 -8.88 5.99
N HIS A 15 10.85 -9.68 5.42
CA HIS A 15 9.61 -9.19 4.82
C HIS A 15 8.75 -8.43 5.85
N MET A 16 8.60 -8.98 7.05
CA MET A 16 7.83 -8.36 8.12
C MET A 16 8.48 -7.05 8.61
N LEU A 17 9.79 -7.03 8.84
CA LEU A 17 10.49 -5.81 9.27
C LEU A 17 10.43 -4.70 8.21
N ALA A 18 10.66 -5.04 6.95
CA ALA A 18 10.54 -4.09 5.84
C ALA A 18 9.09 -3.60 5.71
N GLY A 19 8.11 -4.50 5.89
CA GLY A 19 6.69 -4.18 5.87
C GLY A 19 6.28 -3.22 6.97
N VAL A 20 6.81 -3.38 8.19
CA VAL A 20 6.60 -2.44 9.30
C VAL A 20 7.15 -1.05 8.95
N ALA A 21 8.36 -0.96 8.41
CA ALA A 21 8.93 0.32 7.99
C ALA A 21 8.07 0.97 6.89
N TRP A 22 7.63 0.18 5.91
CA TRP A 22 6.83 0.69 4.80
C TRP A 22 5.43 1.15 5.23
N ILE A 23 4.64 0.25 5.80
CA ILE A 23 3.23 0.52 6.13
C ILE A 23 3.12 1.44 7.36
N GLY A 24 4.05 1.34 8.31
CA GLY A 24 4.14 2.29 9.42
C GLY A 24 4.34 3.73 8.94
N LEU A 25 5.25 3.95 7.97
CA LEU A 25 5.44 5.28 7.39
C LEU A 25 4.28 5.71 6.50
N LEU A 26 3.61 4.79 5.80
CA LEU A 26 2.37 5.08 5.09
C LEU A 26 1.32 5.70 6.02
N TYR A 27 1.11 5.08 7.18
CA TYR A 27 0.19 5.57 8.22
C TYR A 27 0.67 6.85 8.87
N TYR A 28 1.97 7.01 9.11
CA TYR A 28 2.53 8.29 9.56
C TYR A 28 2.18 9.43 8.59
N PHE A 29 2.43 9.26 7.28
CA PHE A 29 2.12 10.30 6.31
C PHE A 29 0.62 10.62 6.27
N ASN A 30 -0.21 9.58 6.30
CA ASN A 30 -1.65 9.71 6.07
C ASN A 30 -2.45 10.11 7.30
N PHE A 31 -2.08 9.64 8.49
CA PHE A 31 -2.86 9.87 9.70
C PHE A 31 -2.28 10.97 10.59
N VAL A 32 -0.96 11.23 10.47
CA VAL A 32 -0.26 12.17 11.35
C VAL A 32 0.23 13.39 10.57
N GLN A 33 1.13 13.20 9.60
CA GLN A 33 1.81 14.32 8.93
C GLN A 33 0.84 15.22 8.16
N THR A 34 -0.08 14.63 7.39
CA THR A 34 -1.06 15.40 6.61
C THR A 34 -2.01 16.21 7.48
N GLU A 35 -2.39 15.71 8.65
CA GLU A 35 -3.24 16.44 9.60
C GLU A 35 -2.44 17.55 10.30
N TYR A 36 -1.20 17.27 10.72
CA TYR A 36 -0.30 18.30 11.24
C TYR A 36 -0.10 19.45 10.24
N PHE A 37 0.10 19.16 8.95
CA PHE A 37 0.29 20.17 7.91
C PHE A 37 -0.92 21.09 7.64
N LYS A 38 -2.10 20.79 8.20
CA LYS A 38 -3.28 21.66 8.14
C LYS A 38 -3.23 22.76 9.20
N VAL A 39 -2.57 22.51 10.33
CA VAL A 39 -2.52 23.41 11.49
C VAL A 39 -1.13 23.99 11.74
N ALA A 40 -0.09 23.42 11.13
CA ALA A 40 1.28 23.88 11.26
C ALA A 40 1.46 25.30 10.72
N GLU A 41 2.22 26.12 11.45
CA GLU A 41 2.68 27.41 10.96
C GLU A 41 3.51 27.25 9.67
N PRO A 42 3.49 28.25 8.75
CA PRO A 42 4.16 28.13 7.46
C PRO A 42 5.64 27.75 7.53
N GLY A 43 6.39 28.33 8.47
CA GLY A 43 7.81 28.04 8.67
C GLY A 43 8.06 26.60 9.14
N ALA A 44 7.25 26.11 10.09
CA ALA A 44 7.36 24.75 10.60
C ALA A 44 7.00 23.71 9.52
N LYS A 45 5.97 24.00 8.72
CA LYS A 45 5.59 23.17 7.57
C LYS A 45 6.70 23.13 6.51
N SER A 46 7.25 24.28 6.16
CA SER A 46 8.34 24.37 5.18
C SER A 46 9.59 23.62 5.66
N SER A 47 9.97 23.78 6.94
CA SER A 47 11.07 23.02 7.55
C SER A 47 10.82 21.51 7.49
N ALA A 48 9.62 21.05 7.83
CA ALA A 48 9.26 19.64 7.74
C ALA A 48 9.35 19.10 6.31
N ILE A 49 8.89 19.85 5.30
CA ILE A 49 8.97 19.46 3.88
C ILE A 49 10.43 19.34 3.41
N SER A 50 11.32 20.25 3.81
CA SER A 50 12.73 20.19 3.38
C SER A 50 13.60 19.24 4.19
N GLN A 51 13.24 18.94 5.44
CA GLN A 51 14.10 18.16 6.34
C GLN A 51 13.50 16.81 6.70
N LEU A 52 12.25 16.78 7.17
CA LEU A 52 11.65 15.55 7.70
C LEU A 52 11.16 14.65 6.56
N VAL A 53 10.37 15.20 5.64
CA VAL A 53 9.71 14.44 4.55
C VAL A 53 10.71 13.65 3.69
N PRO A 54 11.86 14.19 3.26
CA PRO A 54 12.80 13.43 2.43
C PRO A 54 13.39 12.22 3.16
N ARG A 55 13.67 12.36 4.46
CA ARG A 55 14.19 11.26 5.30
C ARG A 55 13.15 10.16 5.50
N ALA A 56 11.92 10.55 5.80
CA ALA A 56 10.80 9.61 5.91
C ALA A 56 10.52 8.90 4.57
N LEU A 57 10.54 9.64 3.45
CA LEU A 57 10.34 9.08 2.11
C LEU A 57 11.43 8.09 1.71
N TRP A 58 12.68 8.29 2.16
CA TRP A 58 13.75 7.33 1.91
C TRP A 58 13.41 5.97 2.53
N TRP A 59 13.10 5.94 3.82
CA TRP A 59 12.72 4.71 4.52
C TRP A 59 11.45 4.08 3.96
N PHE A 60 10.46 4.91 3.62
CA PHE A 60 9.21 4.46 3.01
C PHE A 60 9.45 3.74 1.68
N ARG A 61 10.28 4.32 0.79
CA ARG A 61 10.56 3.77 -0.53
C ARG A 61 11.37 2.48 -0.48
N PHE A 62 12.45 2.47 0.31
CA PHE A 62 13.30 1.29 0.41
C PHE A 62 12.63 0.20 1.25
N GLY A 63 11.86 0.56 2.28
CA GLY A 63 10.97 -0.38 2.97
C GLY A 63 10.01 -1.06 2.00
N ALA A 64 9.36 -0.29 1.11
CA ALA A 64 8.50 -0.84 0.06
C ALA A 64 9.25 -1.80 -0.88
N LEU A 65 10.46 -1.42 -1.33
CA LEU A 65 11.28 -2.26 -2.20
C LEU A 65 11.69 -3.57 -1.53
N PHE A 66 12.21 -3.52 -0.31
CA PHE A 66 12.62 -4.73 0.41
C PHE A 66 11.43 -5.62 0.75
N THR A 67 10.28 -5.05 1.09
CA THR A 67 9.03 -5.82 1.29
C THR A 67 8.62 -6.51 -0.01
N PHE A 68 8.63 -5.79 -1.13
CA PHE A 68 8.25 -6.34 -2.42
C PHE A 68 9.18 -7.48 -2.87
N LEU A 69 10.51 -7.29 -2.81
CA LEU A 69 11.49 -8.30 -3.22
C LEU A 69 11.46 -9.54 -2.32
N SER A 70 11.41 -9.36 -1.00
CA SER A 70 11.24 -10.49 -0.08
C SER A 70 9.90 -11.19 -0.25
N GLY A 71 8.83 -10.45 -0.57
CA GLY A 71 7.52 -10.99 -0.89
C GLY A 71 7.53 -11.86 -2.14
N LEU A 72 8.22 -11.43 -3.20
CA LEU A 72 8.41 -12.24 -4.41
C LEU A 72 9.19 -13.53 -4.12
N ALA A 73 10.24 -13.47 -3.30
CA ALA A 73 10.99 -14.64 -2.88
C ALA A 73 10.10 -15.63 -2.10
N LEU A 74 9.27 -15.13 -1.17
CA LEU A 74 8.34 -15.94 -0.40
C LEU A 74 7.20 -16.52 -1.26
N ALA A 75 6.70 -15.76 -2.23
CA ALA A 75 5.69 -16.23 -3.17
C ALA A 75 6.25 -17.37 -4.05
N ALA A 76 7.48 -17.22 -4.56
CA ALA A 76 8.17 -18.27 -5.30
C ALA A 76 8.42 -19.53 -4.44
N TYR A 77 8.78 -19.34 -3.17
CA TYR A 77 8.93 -20.45 -2.22
C TYR A 77 7.59 -21.18 -1.93
N LEU A 78 6.48 -20.44 -1.83
CA LEU A 78 5.16 -21.01 -1.56
C LEU A 78 4.65 -21.86 -2.74
N GLY A 79 4.90 -21.41 -3.97
CA GLY A 79 4.55 -22.16 -5.19
C GLY A 79 3.08 -22.57 -5.22
N ALA A 80 2.83 -23.88 -5.37
CA ALA A 80 1.49 -24.47 -5.44
C ALA A 80 0.64 -24.24 -4.16
N ALA A 81 1.25 -23.93 -3.01
CA ALA A 81 0.53 -23.66 -1.78
C ALA A 81 -0.08 -22.23 -1.71
N THR A 82 0.07 -21.44 -2.77
CA THR A 82 -0.56 -20.11 -2.90
C THR A 82 -2.08 -20.26 -2.90
N ASN A 83 -2.75 -19.61 -1.95
CA ASN A 83 -4.21 -19.54 -1.86
C ASN A 83 -4.76 -18.18 -2.30
N TYR A 84 -6.08 -18.09 -2.42
CA TYR A 84 -6.76 -16.89 -2.92
C TYR A 84 -6.56 -15.68 -2.02
N TYR A 85 -6.54 -15.86 -0.69
CA TYR A 85 -6.26 -14.75 0.24
C TYR A 85 -4.88 -14.16 0.00
N ILE A 86 -3.81 -14.97 0.00
CA ILE A 86 -2.48 -14.43 -0.23
C ILE A 86 -2.34 -13.84 -1.63
N ALA A 87 -3.03 -14.37 -2.65
CA ALA A 87 -3.05 -13.82 -3.99
C ALA A 87 -3.61 -12.38 -4.04
N VAL A 88 -4.73 -12.12 -3.37
CA VAL A 88 -5.30 -10.76 -3.26
C VAL A 88 -4.38 -9.84 -2.44
N GLY A 89 -3.80 -10.34 -1.34
CA GLY A 89 -2.83 -9.60 -0.55
C GLY A 89 -1.60 -9.18 -1.38
N MET A 90 -1.05 -10.10 -2.18
CA MET A 90 0.07 -9.85 -3.09
C MET A 90 -0.28 -8.83 -4.17
N LEU A 91 -1.45 -8.93 -4.79
CA LEU A 91 -1.92 -7.97 -5.79
C LEU A 91 -1.97 -6.54 -5.23
N LEU A 92 -2.64 -6.37 -4.08
CA LEU A 92 -2.74 -5.07 -3.41
C LEU A 92 -1.35 -4.53 -3.06
N GLY A 93 -0.50 -5.34 -2.46
CA GLY A 93 0.88 -4.96 -2.13
C GLY A 93 1.71 -4.56 -3.36
N ALA A 94 1.59 -5.29 -4.47
CA ALA A 94 2.31 -4.99 -5.71
C ALA A 94 1.88 -3.64 -6.31
N LEU A 95 0.58 -3.38 -6.41
CA LEU A 95 0.06 -2.09 -6.89
C LEU A 95 0.48 -0.95 -5.96
N MET A 96 0.40 -1.16 -4.65
CA MET A 96 0.88 -0.18 -3.67
C MET A 96 2.36 0.14 -3.87
N PHE A 97 3.21 -0.86 -4.09
CA PHE A 97 4.63 -0.68 -4.38
C PHE A 97 4.86 0.13 -5.66
N LEU A 98 4.13 -0.18 -6.74
CA LEU A 98 4.18 0.57 -7.99
C LEU A 98 3.78 2.03 -7.78
N ASN A 99 2.71 2.29 -7.01
CA ASN A 99 2.31 3.65 -6.63
C ASN A 99 3.42 4.42 -5.90
N VAL A 100 4.15 3.77 -4.99
CA VAL A 100 5.29 4.40 -4.29
C VAL A 100 6.34 4.89 -5.26
N TRP A 101 6.77 4.03 -6.18
CA TRP A 101 7.93 4.31 -7.03
C TRP A 101 7.60 5.09 -8.30
N LEU A 102 6.40 4.89 -8.87
CA LEU A 102 6.01 5.47 -10.16
C LEU A 102 5.16 6.74 -10.02
N ILE A 103 4.45 6.92 -8.90
CA ILE A 103 3.55 8.09 -8.72
C ILE A 103 4.00 8.94 -7.54
N ILE A 104 4.05 8.38 -6.33
CA ILE A 104 4.29 9.14 -5.11
C ILE A 104 5.69 9.78 -5.15
N TRP A 105 6.74 8.99 -5.38
CA TRP A 105 8.10 9.51 -5.35
C TRP A 105 8.40 10.59 -6.41
N PRO A 106 8.08 10.40 -7.70
CA PRO A 106 8.34 11.43 -8.71
C PRO A 106 7.64 12.75 -8.41
N ASN A 107 6.38 12.71 -7.95
CA ASN A 107 5.63 13.91 -7.62
C ASN A 107 6.10 14.56 -6.30
N GLN A 108 6.51 13.78 -5.30
CA GLN A 108 7.07 14.32 -4.06
C GLN A 108 8.40 15.06 -4.29
N LYS A 109 9.22 14.63 -5.26
CA LYS A 109 10.42 15.40 -5.64
C LYS A 109 10.08 16.83 -6.05
N ILE A 110 9.06 17.00 -6.89
CA ILE A 110 8.60 18.32 -7.36
C ILE A 110 8.14 19.18 -6.18
N VAL A 111 7.40 18.59 -5.24
CA VAL A 111 6.91 19.30 -4.04
C VAL A 111 8.08 19.74 -3.15
N ILE A 112 9.06 18.87 -2.95
CA ILE A 112 10.25 19.17 -2.15
C ILE A 112 11.09 20.27 -2.82
N GLU A 113 11.32 20.14 -4.12
CA GLU A 113 12.06 21.14 -4.93
C GLU A 113 11.37 22.50 -4.89
N SER A 114 10.05 22.55 -5.11
CA SER A 114 9.28 23.79 -5.00
C SER A 114 9.36 24.43 -3.62
N ASN A 115 9.47 23.65 -2.54
CA ASN A 115 9.65 24.20 -1.21
C ASN A 115 11.06 24.76 -1.02
N THR A 116 12.09 24.12 -1.59
CA THR A 116 13.46 24.66 -1.63
C THR A 116 13.52 26.00 -2.37
N GLU A 117 12.88 26.12 -3.53
CA GLU A 117 12.80 27.38 -4.29
C GLU A 117 12.23 28.53 -3.44
N VAL A 118 11.13 28.26 -2.72
CA VAL A 118 10.48 29.25 -1.84
C VAL A 118 11.38 29.62 -0.66
N ILE A 119 12.09 28.67 -0.06
CA ILE A 119 13.05 28.94 1.02
C ILE A 119 14.18 29.87 0.53
N GLU A 120 14.61 29.70 -0.72
CA GLU A 120 15.65 30.52 -1.34
C GLU A 120 15.13 31.86 -1.89
N GLY A 121 13.88 32.22 -1.59
CA GLY A 121 13.26 33.48 -2.00
C GLY A 121 12.80 33.52 -3.46
N ARG A 122 12.75 32.38 -4.14
CA ARG A 122 12.25 32.25 -5.52
C ARG A 122 10.77 31.84 -5.53
N PRO A 123 10.04 32.07 -6.63
CA PRO A 123 8.65 31.62 -6.75
C PRO A 123 8.54 30.09 -6.67
N ALA A 124 7.41 29.60 -6.12
CA ALA A 124 7.08 28.18 -6.15
C ALA A 124 6.91 27.67 -7.59
N LEU A 125 7.20 26.39 -7.81
CA LEU A 125 7.00 25.75 -9.11
C LEU A 125 5.49 25.66 -9.42
N ALA A 126 5.11 26.02 -10.65
CA ALA A 126 3.71 26.08 -11.07
C ALA A 126 3.02 24.69 -11.03
N GLU A 127 3.78 23.64 -11.26
CA GLU A 127 3.32 22.24 -11.25
C GLU A 127 3.19 21.63 -9.84
N ALA A 128 3.76 22.27 -8.80
CA ALA A 128 3.82 21.70 -7.46
C ALA A 128 2.44 21.36 -6.85
N PRO A 129 1.39 22.20 -6.98
CA PRO A 129 0.06 21.85 -6.49
C PRO A 129 -0.52 20.60 -7.17
N GLY A 130 -0.31 20.46 -8.48
CA GLY A 130 -0.74 19.29 -9.25
C GLY A 130 0.01 18.02 -8.84
N ALA A 131 1.33 18.14 -8.64
CA ALA A 131 2.16 17.05 -8.15
C ALA A 131 1.73 16.60 -6.74
N GLN A 132 1.51 17.55 -5.83
CA GLN A 132 1.02 17.27 -4.48
C GLN A 132 -0.33 16.54 -4.50
N GLY A 133 -1.27 16.97 -5.35
CA GLY A 133 -2.57 16.32 -5.51
C GLY A 133 -2.44 14.86 -5.97
N LYS A 134 -1.60 14.60 -6.99
CA LYS A 134 -1.34 13.25 -7.51
C LYS A 134 -0.67 12.35 -6.46
N ALA A 135 0.37 12.83 -5.79
CA ALA A 135 1.05 12.08 -4.74
C ALA A 135 0.09 11.77 -3.57
N GLY A 136 -0.75 12.74 -3.19
CA GLY A 136 -1.75 12.59 -2.14
C GLY A 136 -2.80 11.53 -2.47
N LEU A 137 -3.33 11.54 -3.69
CA LEU A 137 -4.36 10.57 -4.11
C LEU A 137 -3.81 9.13 -4.15
N ALA A 138 -2.62 8.94 -4.72
CA ALA A 138 -1.95 7.64 -4.71
C ALA A 138 -1.63 7.18 -3.28
N SER A 139 -1.19 8.09 -2.40
CA SER A 139 -0.92 7.76 -0.99
C SER A 139 -2.19 7.37 -0.20
N ARG A 140 -3.31 8.04 -0.45
CA ARG A 140 -4.61 7.67 0.14
C ARG A 140 -5.14 6.35 -0.39
N THR A 141 -4.97 6.08 -1.68
CA THR A 141 -5.31 4.77 -2.27
C THR A 141 -4.45 3.67 -1.67
N ASN A 142 -3.14 3.88 -1.51
CA ASN A 142 -2.29 2.92 -0.80
C ASN A 142 -2.75 2.69 0.64
N THR A 143 -3.20 3.74 1.34
CA THR A 143 -3.75 3.61 2.69
C THR A 143 -5.03 2.79 2.68
N LEU A 144 -5.94 3.03 1.74
CA LEU A 144 -7.15 2.21 1.53
C LEU A 144 -6.79 0.74 1.32
N PHE A 145 -5.85 0.45 0.41
CA PHE A 145 -5.42 -0.90 0.05
C PHE A 145 -4.65 -1.60 1.17
N SER A 146 -3.95 -0.86 2.03
CA SER A 146 -3.16 -1.45 3.10
C SER A 146 -4.01 -2.26 4.10
N LEU A 147 -5.26 -1.86 4.35
CA LEU A 147 -6.16 -2.55 5.27
C LEU A 147 -6.51 -3.97 4.77
N PRO A 148 -7.11 -4.15 3.57
CA PRO A 148 -7.37 -5.47 3.02
C PRO A 148 -6.07 -6.24 2.77
N MET A 149 -5.00 -5.58 2.34
CA MET A 149 -3.71 -6.23 2.12
C MET A 149 -3.21 -6.91 3.40
N LEU A 150 -3.13 -6.19 4.51
CA LEU A 150 -2.71 -6.75 5.80
C LEU A 150 -3.67 -7.84 6.29
N PHE A 151 -4.98 -7.63 6.13
CA PHE A 151 -5.99 -8.61 6.48
C PHE A 151 -5.78 -9.92 5.73
N PHE A 152 -5.64 -9.88 4.40
CA PHE A 152 -5.52 -11.09 3.58
C PHE A 152 -4.17 -11.79 3.73
N MET A 153 -3.08 -11.04 3.93
CA MET A 153 -1.78 -11.63 4.27
C MET A 153 -1.83 -12.38 5.61
N GLY A 154 -2.57 -11.87 6.60
CA GLY A 154 -2.81 -12.59 7.85
C GLY A 154 -3.77 -13.78 7.66
N ALA A 155 -4.87 -13.56 6.94
CA ALA A 155 -5.92 -14.55 6.73
C ALA A 155 -5.43 -15.81 6.05
N SER A 156 -4.49 -15.71 5.11
CA SER A 156 -3.99 -16.84 4.33
C SER A 156 -3.41 -17.98 5.17
N GLY A 157 -2.90 -17.69 6.37
CA GLY A 157 -2.34 -18.68 7.28
C GLY A 157 -3.19 -18.98 8.53
N HIS A 158 -4.29 -18.26 8.74
CA HIS A 158 -5.01 -18.26 10.03
C HIS A 158 -6.53 -18.43 9.90
N LEU A 159 -7.11 -18.11 8.75
CA LEU A 159 -8.54 -18.33 8.49
C LEU A 159 -8.74 -19.58 7.65
N GLY A 160 -9.88 -20.24 7.86
CA GLY A 160 -10.39 -21.27 6.95
C GLY A 160 -11.34 -20.69 5.91
N GLY A 161 -12.02 -21.56 5.17
CA GLY A 161 -13.03 -21.19 4.18
C GLY A 161 -12.53 -21.32 2.74
N ALA A 162 -13.31 -20.80 1.80
CA ALA A 162 -13.03 -20.96 0.37
C ALA A 162 -11.73 -20.25 -0.03
N GLY A 163 -11.50 -19.04 0.51
CA GLY A 163 -10.31 -18.25 0.18
C GLY A 163 -8.98 -18.79 0.71
N SER A 164 -8.98 -19.73 1.65
CA SER A 164 -7.76 -20.38 2.16
C SER A 164 -7.35 -21.62 1.36
N ILE A 165 -8.19 -22.08 0.44
CA ILE A 165 -7.92 -23.25 -0.41
C ILE A 165 -6.77 -22.90 -1.38
N PRO A 166 -5.74 -23.75 -1.52
CA PRO A 166 -4.68 -23.55 -2.51
C PRO A 166 -5.26 -23.47 -3.92
N MET A 167 -4.82 -22.50 -4.72
CA MET A 167 -5.31 -22.31 -6.09
C MET A 167 -4.93 -23.45 -7.04
N SER A 168 -3.94 -24.26 -6.68
CA SER A 168 -3.59 -25.47 -7.43
C SER A 168 -4.51 -26.65 -7.13
N ALA A 169 -5.37 -26.54 -6.12
CA ALA A 169 -6.27 -27.63 -5.75
C ALA A 169 -7.41 -27.69 -6.76
N GLN A 170 -7.53 -28.83 -7.44
CA GLN A 170 -8.67 -29.11 -8.28
C GLN A 170 -9.84 -29.45 -7.36
N THR A 171 -10.87 -28.59 -7.34
CA THR A 171 -12.03 -28.77 -6.46
C THR A 171 -13.31 -28.81 -7.28
N ASP A 172 -14.18 -29.78 -6.98
CA ASP A 172 -15.49 -29.94 -7.64
C ASP A 172 -16.53 -28.92 -7.15
N MET A 173 -16.13 -27.95 -6.31
CA MET A 173 -17.01 -27.05 -5.58
C MET A 173 -17.06 -25.59 -6.10
N GLY A 174 -16.51 -25.30 -7.30
CA GLY A 174 -16.66 -23.96 -7.92
C GLY A 174 -16.04 -22.82 -7.11
N VAL A 175 -14.90 -23.07 -6.48
CA VAL A 175 -14.26 -22.20 -5.47
C VAL A 175 -13.71 -20.92 -6.10
N SER A 176 -14.09 -19.75 -5.55
CA SER A 176 -13.47 -18.40 -5.56
C SER A 176 -12.73 -17.86 -6.79
N ASP A 177 -12.71 -18.51 -7.94
CA ASP A 177 -12.13 -17.99 -9.18
C ASP A 177 -12.94 -16.79 -9.68
N LEU A 178 -14.28 -16.90 -9.60
CA LEU A 178 -15.17 -15.78 -9.83
C LEU A 178 -14.98 -14.70 -8.75
N GLY A 179 -14.92 -15.09 -7.47
CA GLY A 179 -14.62 -14.18 -6.37
C GLY A 179 -13.30 -13.43 -6.53
N LEU A 180 -12.25 -14.09 -7.04
CA LEU A 180 -10.95 -13.52 -7.33
C LEU A 180 -11.00 -12.60 -8.55
N ALA A 181 -11.69 -13.00 -9.62
CA ALA A 181 -11.88 -12.14 -10.78
C ALA A 181 -12.62 -10.83 -10.40
N VAL A 182 -13.67 -10.94 -9.57
CA VAL A 182 -14.37 -9.78 -9.02
C VAL A 182 -13.45 -8.93 -8.15
N ALA A 183 -12.66 -9.55 -7.27
CA ALA A 183 -11.68 -8.84 -6.44
C ALA A 183 -10.66 -8.07 -7.30
N ILE A 184 -10.11 -8.70 -8.35
CA ILE A 184 -9.17 -8.08 -9.28
C ILE A 184 -9.83 -6.87 -9.98
N ILE A 185 -11.06 -7.02 -10.48
CA ILE A 185 -11.78 -5.93 -11.17
C ILE A 185 -11.98 -4.73 -10.23
N ILE A 186 -12.42 -4.98 -8.99
CA ILE A 186 -12.61 -3.92 -7.99
C ILE A 186 -11.28 -3.21 -7.71
N VAL A 187 -10.23 -3.97 -7.44
CA VAL A 187 -8.90 -3.43 -7.10
C VAL A 187 -8.31 -2.63 -8.25
N LEU A 188 -8.36 -3.15 -9.48
CA LEU A 188 -7.88 -2.43 -10.67
C LEU A 188 -8.70 -1.18 -10.97
N GLY A 189 -10.02 -1.21 -10.76
CA GLY A 189 -10.88 -0.03 -10.89
C GLY A 189 -10.49 1.08 -9.91
N LEU A 190 -10.21 0.72 -8.66
CA LEU A 190 -9.72 1.66 -7.64
C LEU A 190 -8.30 2.18 -7.95
N GLU A 191 -7.44 1.33 -8.51
CA GLU A 191 -6.09 1.72 -8.95
C GLU A 191 -6.14 2.71 -10.14
N VAL A 192 -7.06 2.54 -11.09
CA VAL A 192 -7.30 3.53 -12.15
C VAL A 192 -7.70 4.88 -11.55
N ASN A 193 -8.53 4.89 -10.50
CA ASN A 193 -8.84 6.11 -9.77
C ASN A 193 -7.59 6.70 -9.08
N ALA A 194 -6.66 5.89 -8.57
CA ALA A 194 -5.41 6.38 -7.99
C ALA A 194 -4.56 7.19 -8.99
N ILE A 195 -4.60 6.83 -10.27
CA ILE A 195 -3.81 7.44 -11.35
C ILE A 195 -4.47 8.71 -11.90
N LYS A 196 -5.80 8.70 -12.09
CA LYS A 196 -6.52 9.75 -12.84
C LYS A 196 -7.73 10.35 -12.14
N GLY A 197 -8.08 9.84 -10.96
CA GLY A 197 -9.35 10.09 -10.32
C GLY A 197 -9.31 11.19 -9.25
N LYS A 198 -10.15 11.01 -8.23
CA LYS A 198 -10.33 11.98 -7.13
C LYS A 198 -10.37 11.25 -5.79
N MET A 199 -10.10 12.00 -4.71
CA MET A 199 -10.04 11.45 -3.35
C MET A 199 -11.40 10.93 -2.84
N GLY A 200 -12.50 11.59 -3.22
CA GLY A 200 -13.84 11.25 -2.74
C GLY A 200 -13.88 11.14 -1.20
N PRO A 201 -14.49 10.07 -0.64
CA PRO A 201 -14.59 9.88 0.81
C PRO A 201 -13.22 9.69 1.49
N MET A 202 -12.19 9.24 0.76
CA MET A 202 -10.84 9.02 1.30
C MET A 202 -10.05 10.32 1.52
N ALA A 203 -10.64 11.48 1.24
CA ALA A 203 -10.00 12.77 1.54
C ALA A 203 -9.73 12.94 3.05
N SER A 204 -10.57 12.33 3.90
CA SER A 204 -10.40 12.34 5.36
C SER A 204 -9.81 11.04 5.89
N VAL A 205 -9.13 11.11 7.04
CA VAL A 205 -8.60 9.95 7.77
C VAL A 205 -9.71 8.95 8.11
N VAL A 206 -10.80 9.44 8.68
CA VAL A 206 -11.95 8.62 9.06
C VAL A 206 -12.57 7.96 7.82
N GLY A 207 -12.69 8.70 6.72
CA GLY A 207 -13.24 8.17 5.47
C GLY A 207 -12.37 7.08 4.84
N VAL A 208 -11.05 7.24 4.78
CA VAL A 208 -10.17 6.19 4.22
C VAL A 208 -10.17 4.93 5.09
N ILE A 209 -10.28 5.06 6.41
CA ILE A 209 -10.38 3.90 7.31
C ILE A 209 -11.69 3.14 7.08
N HIS A 210 -12.84 3.82 7.09
CA HIS A 210 -14.13 3.16 6.86
C HIS A 210 -14.19 2.50 5.49
N MET A 211 -13.75 3.21 4.44
CA MET A 211 -13.71 2.65 3.09
C MET A 211 -12.75 1.45 3.01
N GLY A 212 -11.64 1.45 3.73
CA GLY A 212 -10.70 0.33 3.75
C GLY A 212 -11.29 -0.90 4.45
N VAL A 213 -12.01 -0.71 5.54
CA VAL A 213 -12.77 -1.79 6.21
C VAL A 213 -13.87 -2.33 5.29
N LEU A 214 -14.65 -1.44 4.66
CA LEU A 214 -15.70 -1.83 3.71
C LEU A 214 -15.12 -2.60 2.52
N LEU A 215 -14.00 -2.15 1.97
CA LEU A 215 -13.29 -2.85 0.90
C LEU A 215 -12.82 -4.23 1.37
N THR A 216 -12.26 -4.33 2.58
CA THR A 216 -11.83 -5.61 3.18
C THR A 216 -12.99 -6.60 3.26
N LEU A 217 -14.13 -6.16 3.80
CA LEU A 217 -15.34 -6.97 3.89
C LEU A 217 -15.85 -7.38 2.50
N GLY A 218 -15.94 -6.44 1.56
CA GLY A 218 -16.41 -6.71 0.20
C GLY A 218 -15.56 -7.76 -0.52
N LEU A 219 -14.22 -7.63 -0.45
CA LEU A 219 -13.29 -8.59 -1.03
C LEU A 219 -13.35 -9.95 -0.31
N MET A 220 -13.52 -9.97 1.02
CA MET A 220 -13.60 -11.21 1.77
C MET A 220 -14.88 -11.98 1.41
N LEU A 221 -16.01 -11.28 1.36
CA LEU A 221 -17.30 -11.86 1.00
C LEU A 221 -17.29 -12.37 -0.46
N SER A 222 -16.65 -11.64 -1.39
CA SER A 222 -16.52 -12.12 -2.77
C SER A 222 -15.74 -13.43 -2.85
N LEU A 223 -14.62 -13.54 -2.12
CA LEU A 223 -13.83 -14.78 -2.09
C LEU A 223 -14.51 -15.94 -1.37
N GLN A 224 -15.48 -15.66 -0.49
CA GLN A 224 -16.13 -16.69 0.31
C GLN A 224 -17.42 -17.22 -0.31
N PHE A 225 -18.12 -16.41 -1.12
CA PHE A 225 -19.48 -16.69 -1.55
C PHE A 225 -19.72 -16.61 -3.07
N LEU A 226 -18.72 -16.22 -3.86
CA LEU A 226 -18.77 -16.20 -5.33
C LEU A 226 -17.74 -17.16 -5.91
#